data_AF-A0AAU1LM96-F1
#
_entry.id   AF-A0AAU1LM96-F1
#
_cell.length_a   1.000
_cell.length_b   1.000
_cell.length_c   1.000
_cell.angle_alpha   90.00
_cell.angle_beta   90.00
_cell.angle_gamma   90.00
#
_symmetry.space_group_name_H-M   'P 1'
#
loop_
_entity.id
_entity.type
_entity.pdbx_description
1 polymer ?
#
loop_
_entity_poly.entity_id
_entity_poly.type
_entity_poly.pdbx_seq_one_letter_code
_entity_poly.pdbx_strand_id
1 'polypeptide(L)'
;MSNRPSVPAPGRRTVLRGSLLASAAVTVPVAVTAAPAFALSGRPSASWGVQVGDVTASSALVWVRSDRPARMVVETSATESFRRARTWHGPLIGARTDFTGTTPLYGLPAGEQVHYRVTLADPHDPRRTGKPVYGTFRTAPARRRDGVRFLWSGDIAGQGWGINPDIGGYRVYDEMRRLDPDFFLCSGDNIYADGVLEPSVTLPDGRVWRNITTVEKSKVAETLDEYRGNFRYNLLDDNLRAFNAQVPSIIQWDDHEVRNNWYPGQILDDVRYTEKNVDLLAARSMRAFREYFPVPTLQASPAERRMHRVVRHGPLLDLFVLDMRSFRNANSPGRQPDDTTGILGAEQLSWLKRELSRSRAVWKVIAADMPLGLVVPDGATDFEAVAQGDPGAPLGRELQIAELLRHIKHRGITGTVWLTADVHYTSAQHYAPERAAFKDFAPFWEFVSGPLAAGSFPANALDGTFGPDRVFVRAPDRENVSPMEQPQFFGEVDIDGESGELTVRLRAQGGTVLFSKVLQPGRTGQ
;
A
#
# COMPACT_ATOMS: atom_id res chain seq x y z
N MET A 1 55.16 2.71 -82.09
CA MET A 1 56.23 1.72 -82.33
C MET A 1 56.68 1.21 -80.97
N SER A 2 56.55 -0.03 -80.53
CA SER A 2 55.97 -1.29 -81.01
C SER A 2 55.74 -2.10 -79.71
N ASN A 3 54.50 -2.34 -79.29
CA ASN A 3 53.75 -3.60 -79.39
C ASN A 3 53.46 -4.24 -78.03
N ARG A 4 52.16 -4.26 -77.71
CA ARG A 4 51.45 -5.07 -76.72
C ARG A 4 51.33 -6.53 -77.21
N PRO A 5 50.77 -7.44 -76.41
CA PRO A 5 49.34 -7.81 -76.60
C PRO A 5 48.61 -7.97 -75.24
N SER A 6 47.37 -7.49 -75.01
CA SER A 6 46.03 -7.79 -75.54
C SER A 6 45.47 -9.18 -75.19
N VAL A 7 44.40 -9.15 -74.39
CA VAL A 7 43.51 -10.21 -73.86
C VAL A 7 42.78 -10.99 -74.97
N PRO A 8 42.26 -12.20 -74.70
CA PRO A 8 40.84 -12.41 -75.02
C PRO A 8 40.03 -13.15 -73.93
N ALA A 9 38.78 -12.69 -73.77
CA ALA A 9 37.69 -13.41 -73.11
C ALA A 9 36.90 -14.26 -74.16
N PRO A 10 35.74 -14.84 -73.82
CA PRO A 10 35.47 -16.26 -73.65
C PRO A 10 34.85 -16.96 -74.89
N GLY A 11 35.13 -18.26 -75.05
CA GLY A 11 34.50 -19.11 -76.07
C GLY A 11 33.34 -19.95 -75.51
N ARG A 12 32.14 -19.77 -76.07
CA ARG A 12 30.95 -20.62 -75.88
C ARG A 12 30.93 -21.77 -76.90
N ARG A 13 30.64 -23.00 -76.43
CA ARG A 13 30.11 -24.22 -77.11
C ARG A 13 30.69 -25.43 -76.35
N THR A 14 30.00 -26.50 -75.95
CA THR A 14 28.65 -27.01 -76.15
C THR A 14 28.44 -28.11 -75.11
N VAL A 15 27.27 -28.10 -74.46
CA VAL A 15 26.54 -29.20 -73.80
C VAL A 15 26.97 -30.61 -74.20
N LEU A 16 27.22 -31.50 -73.23
CA LEU A 16 26.62 -32.86 -73.17
C LEU A 16 26.92 -33.56 -71.83
N ARG A 17 25.81 -33.93 -71.16
CA ARG A 17 25.54 -35.14 -70.36
C ARG A 17 26.19 -35.29 -68.98
N GLY A 18 25.31 -35.53 -68.00
CA GLY A 18 25.60 -36.50 -66.95
C GLY A 18 25.11 -36.15 -65.55
N SER A 19 23.79 -36.17 -65.36
CA SER A 19 23.10 -36.79 -64.21
C SER A 19 23.62 -36.63 -62.75
N LEU A 20 22.69 -36.16 -61.91
CA LEU A 20 22.41 -36.58 -60.52
C LEU A 20 23.32 -36.04 -59.40
N LEU A 21 22.84 -35.02 -58.66
CA LEU A 21 22.41 -35.11 -57.25
C LEU A 21 22.30 -33.73 -56.56
N ALA A 22 21.30 -33.63 -55.68
CA ALA A 22 21.09 -32.63 -54.62
C ALA A 22 20.56 -31.22 -55.00
N SER A 23 19.24 -31.08 -54.87
CA SER A 23 18.57 -29.79 -54.65
C SER A 23 19.03 -29.18 -53.33
N ALA A 24 19.94 -28.21 -53.37
CA ALA A 24 20.22 -27.35 -52.23
C ALA A 24 19.12 -26.28 -52.16
N ALA A 25 18.16 -26.46 -51.26
CA ALA A 25 17.28 -25.40 -50.83
C ALA A 25 18.12 -24.29 -50.18
N VAL A 26 18.09 -23.09 -50.73
CA VAL A 26 18.62 -21.90 -50.07
C VAL A 26 17.67 -21.53 -48.94
N THR A 27 17.93 -22.06 -47.75
CA THR A 27 17.37 -21.53 -46.51
C THR A 27 18.10 -20.22 -46.21
N VAL A 28 17.42 -19.09 -46.42
CA VAL A 28 17.86 -17.82 -45.85
C VAL A 28 17.71 -17.96 -44.32
N PRO A 29 18.79 -17.88 -43.53
CA PRO A 29 18.62 -17.79 -42.10
C PRO A 29 18.02 -16.42 -41.82
N VAL A 30 16.75 -16.38 -41.44
CA VAL A 30 16.19 -15.24 -40.71
C VAL A 30 16.98 -15.20 -39.40
N ALA A 31 18.04 -14.40 -39.38
CA ALA A 31 18.75 -14.06 -38.17
C ALA A 31 17.76 -13.31 -37.28
N VAL A 32 17.08 -14.04 -36.40
CA VAL A 32 16.51 -13.47 -35.19
C VAL A 32 17.71 -12.90 -34.45
N THR A 33 17.93 -11.60 -34.55
CA THR A 33 18.94 -10.89 -33.77
C THR A 33 18.51 -10.93 -32.31
N ALA A 34 18.77 -12.06 -31.64
CA ALA A 34 18.93 -12.07 -30.21
C ALA A 34 20.07 -11.11 -29.91
N ALA A 35 19.76 -9.96 -29.34
CA ALA A 35 20.78 -9.04 -28.86
C ALA A 35 21.76 -9.83 -27.99
N PRO A 36 23.09 -9.70 -28.19
CA PRO A 36 24.05 -10.50 -27.45
C PRO A 36 23.89 -10.23 -25.96
N ALA A 37 23.79 -11.29 -25.14
CA ALA A 37 23.68 -11.19 -23.68
C ALA A 37 24.80 -10.34 -23.04
N PHE A 38 25.92 -10.14 -23.76
CA PHE A 38 27.00 -9.24 -23.40
C PHE A 38 26.68 -7.73 -23.50
N ALA A 39 25.63 -7.31 -24.21
CA ALA A 39 25.20 -5.90 -24.26
C ALA A 39 24.30 -5.48 -23.08
N LEU A 40 23.87 -6.45 -22.26
CA LEU A 40 23.16 -6.24 -20.99
C LEU A 40 24.12 -6.13 -19.80
N SER A 41 25.39 -6.50 -19.95
CA SER A 41 26.37 -6.37 -18.87
C SER A 41 26.57 -4.88 -18.54
N GLY A 42 26.10 -4.46 -17.37
CA GLY A 42 26.24 -3.09 -16.86
C GLY A 42 25.01 -2.20 -16.95
N ARG A 43 23.91 -2.59 -17.61
CA ARG A 43 22.67 -1.77 -17.61
C ARG A 43 21.90 -1.93 -16.29
N PRO A 44 21.49 -0.84 -15.62
CA PRO A 44 20.61 -0.93 -14.47
C PRO A 44 19.27 -1.58 -14.81
N SER A 45 18.66 -2.28 -13.86
CA SER A 45 17.33 -2.87 -13.98
C SER A 45 16.44 -2.49 -12.79
N ALA A 46 15.11 -2.52 -13.01
CA ALA A 46 14.09 -2.22 -12.01
C ALA A 46 13.08 -3.38 -11.89
N SER A 47 13.57 -4.58 -11.58
CA SER A 47 12.74 -5.80 -11.49
C SER A 47 11.70 -5.76 -10.36
N TRP A 48 11.87 -4.90 -9.36
CA TRP A 48 10.91 -4.67 -8.27
C TRP A 48 9.69 -3.84 -8.67
N GLY A 49 9.64 -3.38 -9.92
CA GLY A 49 8.52 -2.60 -10.44
C GLY A 49 8.61 -1.12 -10.10
N VAL A 50 7.48 -0.45 -10.25
CA VAL A 50 7.27 0.97 -10.00
C VAL A 50 6.00 1.13 -9.19
N GLN A 51 5.88 2.25 -8.50
CA GLN A 51 4.65 2.59 -7.79
C GLN A 51 4.42 4.10 -7.81
N VAL A 52 3.16 4.50 -7.62
CA VAL A 52 2.74 5.89 -7.51
C VAL A 52 1.98 6.07 -6.20
N GLY A 53 2.20 7.18 -5.51
CA GLY A 53 1.42 7.49 -4.31
C GLY A 53 1.09 8.96 -4.16
N ASP A 54 0.15 9.21 -3.25
CA ASP A 54 -0.37 10.53 -2.88
C ASP A 54 -0.68 11.41 -4.12
N VAL A 55 -1.39 10.82 -5.08
CA VAL A 55 -1.82 11.52 -6.29
C VAL A 55 -2.87 12.56 -5.94
N THR A 56 -2.64 13.79 -6.38
CA THR A 56 -3.58 14.91 -6.25
C THR A 56 -4.14 15.29 -7.62
N ALA A 57 -4.92 16.37 -7.68
CA ALA A 57 -5.39 16.93 -8.94
C ALA A 57 -4.26 17.48 -9.84
N SER A 58 -3.04 17.63 -9.32
CA SER A 58 -1.94 18.26 -10.07
C SER A 58 -0.55 17.69 -9.80
N SER A 59 -0.43 16.70 -8.93
CA SER A 59 0.86 16.14 -8.51
C SER A 59 0.77 14.67 -8.21
N ALA A 60 1.92 14.00 -8.23
CA ALA A 60 2.08 12.60 -7.85
C ALA A 60 3.53 12.36 -7.42
N LEU A 61 3.79 11.27 -6.71
CA LEU A 61 5.14 10.78 -6.45
C LEU A 61 5.32 9.45 -7.16
N VAL A 62 6.34 9.35 -8.02
CA VAL A 62 6.71 8.10 -8.69
C VAL A 62 7.93 7.51 -8.01
N TRP A 63 7.86 6.24 -7.64
CA TRP A 63 8.93 5.49 -7.00
C TRP A 63 9.43 4.34 -7.88
N VAL A 64 10.72 4.01 -7.73
CA VAL A 64 11.35 2.83 -8.31
C VAL A 64 12.48 2.32 -7.41
N ARG A 65 12.85 1.04 -7.56
CA ARG A 65 14.11 0.48 -7.04
C ARG A 65 14.97 -0.09 -8.16
N SER A 66 16.28 0.16 -8.09
CA SER A 66 17.27 -0.44 -8.99
C SER A 66 18.04 -1.61 -8.37
N ASP A 67 18.62 -2.45 -9.22
CA ASP A 67 19.61 -3.45 -8.82
C ASP A 67 21.01 -2.87 -8.53
N ARG A 68 21.29 -1.62 -8.92
CA ARG A 68 22.61 -0.99 -8.82
C ARG A 68 22.51 0.55 -8.80
N PRO A 69 23.62 1.30 -8.60
CA PRO A 69 23.57 2.76 -8.69
C PRO A 69 23.05 3.21 -10.07
N ALA A 70 22.08 4.11 -10.09
CA ALA A 70 21.45 4.57 -11.32
C ALA A 70 20.88 5.98 -11.21
N ARG A 71 20.81 6.71 -12.33
CA ARG A 71 20.02 7.93 -12.44
C ARG A 71 18.58 7.56 -12.81
N MET A 72 17.63 7.97 -11.98
CA MET A 72 16.20 7.82 -12.28
C MET A 72 15.75 8.88 -13.28
N VAL A 73 15.01 8.46 -14.31
CA VAL A 73 14.32 9.35 -15.25
C VAL A 73 12.88 8.89 -15.36
N VAL A 74 11.93 9.79 -15.09
CA VAL A 74 10.50 9.51 -15.26
C VAL A 74 10.01 10.28 -16.49
N GLU A 75 9.21 9.62 -17.31
CA GLU A 75 8.50 10.26 -18.41
C GLU A 75 7.00 10.06 -18.21
N THR A 76 6.22 11.12 -18.42
CA THR A 76 4.75 11.10 -18.33
C THR A 76 4.14 11.49 -19.66
N SER A 77 3.01 10.88 -20.02
CA SER A 77 2.30 11.09 -21.28
C SER A 77 0.79 10.90 -21.11
N ALA A 78 0.00 11.57 -21.94
CA ALA A 78 -1.45 11.35 -22.01
C ALA A 78 -1.83 10.03 -22.71
N THR A 79 -0.87 9.37 -23.39
CA THR A 79 -1.09 8.09 -24.08
C THR A 79 0.09 7.15 -23.89
N GLU A 80 -0.15 5.85 -24.04
CA GLU A 80 0.86 4.79 -24.01
C GLU A 80 1.96 4.92 -25.09
N SER A 81 1.75 5.76 -26.12
CA SER A 81 2.75 5.97 -27.17
C SER A 81 3.95 6.83 -26.74
N PHE A 82 3.82 7.56 -25.62
CA PHE A 82 4.81 8.53 -25.13
C PHE A 82 5.20 9.60 -26.18
N ARG A 83 4.34 9.88 -27.17
CA ARG A 83 4.50 11.04 -28.06
C ARG A 83 4.32 12.32 -27.25
N ARG A 84 5.29 13.22 -27.31
CA ARG A 84 5.34 14.47 -26.51
C ARG A 84 5.36 14.20 -24.99
N ALA A 85 6.09 13.17 -24.57
CA ALA A 85 6.28 12.91 -23.15
C ALA A 85 6.94 14.10 -22.44
N ARG A 86 6.54 14.34 -21.19
CA ARG A 86 7.23 15.26 -20.28
C ARG A 86 8.24 14.45 -19.46
N THR A 87 9.49 14.87 -19.49
CA THR A 87 10.59 14.22 -18.76
C THR A 87 10.82 14.89 -17.41
N TRP A 88 11.10 14.06 -16.42
CA TRP A 88 11.41 14.41 -15.04
C TRP A 88 12.72 13.75 -14.65
N HIS A 89 13.70 14.56 -14.25
CA HIS A 89 14.98 14.05 -13.80
C HIS A 89 14.91 13.76 -12.30
N GLY A 90 14.93 12.47 -11.97
CA GLY A 90 14.90 11.97 -10.61
C GLY A 90 16.29 11.93 -9.94
N PRO A 91 16.36 11.41 -8.71
CA PRO A 91 17.59 11.34 -7.95
C PRO A 91 18.61 10.36 -8.56
N LEU A 92 19.86 10.48 -8.10
CA LEU A 92 20.83 9.39 -8.17
C LEU A 92 20.49 8.41 -7.04
N ILE A 93 20.09 7.19 -7.40
CA ILE A 93 19.78 6.13 -6.44
C ILE A 93 21.01 5.26 -6.23
N GLY A 94 21.16 4.74 -5.00
CA GLY A 94 22.35 3.97 -4.61
C GLY A 94 22.16 3.28 -3.26
N ALA A 95 23.22 2.62 -2.77
CA ALA A 95 23.17 1.79 -1.57
C ALA A 95 22.64 2.52 -0.31
N ARG A 96 22.81 3.85 -0.22
CA ARG A 96 22.33 4.65 0.91
C ARG A 96 20.81 4.58 1.12
N THR A 97 20.05 4.45 0.04
CA THR A 97 18.58 4.34 0.03
C THR A 97 18.13 2.93 -0.38
N ASP A 98 19.02 1.94 -0.30
CA ASP A 98 18.78 0.60 -0.83
C ASP A 98 18.33 0.62 -2.30
N PHE A 99 18.97 1.51 -3.08
CA PHE A 99 18.74 1.69 -4.51
C PHE A 99 17.30 2.12 -4.85
N THR A 100 16.53 2.59 -3.88
CA THR A 100 15.22 3.20 -4.09
C THR A 100 15.35 4.68 -4.44
N GLY A 101 14.38 5.21 -5.17
CA GLY A 101 14.25 6.63 -5.42
C GLY A 101 12.82 7.04 -5.74
N THR A 102 12.48 8.26 -5.33
CA THR A 102 11.17 8.87 -5.54
C THR A 102 11.34 10.20 -6.26
N THR A 103 10.52 10.43 -7.29
CA THR A 103 10.50 11.68 -8.07
C THR A 103 9.13 12.34 -7.95
N PRO A 104 9.04 13.59 -7.46
CA PRO A 104 7.80 14.33 -7.46
C PRO A 104 7.47 14.85 -8.85
N LEU A 105 6.20 14.73 -9.22
CA LEU A 105 5.61 15.24 -10.46
C LEU A 105 4.66 16.38 -10.12
N TYR A 106 4.65 17.45 -10.92
CA TYR A 106 3.86 18.66 -10.67
C TYR A 106 3.18 19.22 -11.93
N GLY A 107 2.10 19.98 -11.76
CA GLY A 107 1.36 20.54 -12.90
C GLY A 107 0.83 19.47 -13.86
N LEU A 108 0.41 18.32 -13.30
CA LEU A 108 -0.34 17.32 -14.02
C LEU A 108 -1.78 17.85 -14.28
N PRO A 109 -2.43 17.43 -15.37
CA PRO A 109 -3.83 17.78 -15.60
C PRO A 109 -4.73 17.01 -14.62
N ALA A 110 -5.79 17.64 -14.12
CA ALA A 110 -6.71 17.06 -13.14
C ALA A 110 -7.75 16.14 -13.79
N GLY A 111 -8.10 15.03 -13.12
CA GLY A 111 -9.11 14.07 -13.59
C GLY A 111 -8.70 13.24 -14.81
N GLU A 112 -7.42 13.24 -15.17
CA GLU A 112 -6.93 12.62 -16.40
C GLU A 112 -6.14 11.34 -16.13
N GLN A 113 -6.22 10.39 -17.07
CA GLN A 113 -5.33 9.25 -17.09
C GLN A 113 -3.93 9.70 -17.51
N VAL A 114 -2.93 9.41 -16.69
CA VAL A 114 -1.51 9.63 -16.96
C VAL A 114 -0.82 8.29 -17.16
N HIS A 115 -0.18 8.11 -18.31
CA HIS A 115 0.77 7.03 -18.54
C HIS A 115 2.15 7.50 -18.11
N TYR A 116 2.90 6.66 -17.38
CA TYR A 116 4.27 6.95 -17.02
C TYR A 116 5.20 5.78 -17.29
N ARG A 117 6.48 6.09 -17.50
CA ARG A 117 7.53 5.09 -17.53
C ARG A 117 8.75 5.59 -16.76
N VAL A 118 9.45 4.66 -16.14
CA VAL A 118 10.70 4.94 -15.43
C VAL A 118 11.83 4.23 -16.15
N THR A 119 12.84 5.01 -16.53
CA THR A 119 14.09 4.51 -17.11
C THR A 119 15.23 4.78 -16.12
N LEU A 120 16.06 3.76 -15.92
CA LEU A 120 17.27 3.86 -15.10
C LEU A 120 18.50 3.95 -16.01
N ALA A 121 19.29 5.01 -15.86
CA ALA A 121 20.52 5.20 -16.62
C ALA A 121 21.75 4.94 -15.75
N ASP A 122 22.80 4.38 -16.33
CA ASP A 122 24.11 4.29 -15.69
C ASP A 122 24.61 5.71 -15.34
N PRO A 123 25.04 5.96 -14.10
CA PRO A 123 25.43 7.30 -13.66
C PRO A 123 26.73 7.81 -14.32
N HIS A 124 27.55 6.91 -14.90
CA HIS A 124 28.80 7.22 -15.58
C HIS A 124 28.67 7.22 -17.11
N ASP A 125 27.63 6.59 -17.67
CA ASP A 125 27.35 6.58 -19.10
C ASP A 125 25.82 6.69 -19.35
N PRO A 126 25.24 7.90 -19.41
CA PRO A 126 23.79 8.10 -19.52
C PRO A 126 23.12 7.46 -20.75
N ARG A 127 23.91 7.05 -21.75
CA ARG A 127 23.42 6.31 -22.94
C ARG A 127 23.13 4.85 -22.63
N ARG A 128 23.66 4.33 -21.53
CA ARG A 128 23.48 2.96 -21.05
C ARG A 128 22.28 2.92 -20.13
N THR A 129 21.11 2.74 -20.72
CA THR A 129 19.84 2.69 -20.00
C THR A 129 19.31 1.26 -19.87
N GLY A 130 18.64 1.00 -18.74
CA GLY A 130 17.80 -0.17 -18.53
C GLY A 130 16.57 -0.19 -19.43
N LYS A 131 15.82 -1.29 -19.36
CA LYS A 131 14.48 -1.35 -19.97
C LYS A 131 13.54 -0.43 -19.16
N PRO A 132 12.69 0.38 -19.83
CA PRO A 132 11.68 1.16 -19.12
C PRO A 132 10.67 0.25 -18.44
N VAL A 133 10.27 0.62 -17.22
CA VAL A 133 9.13 0.01 -16.51
C VAL A 133 7.96 0.96 -16.59
N TYR A 134 6.78 0.45 -16.94
CA TYR A 134 5.61 1.25 -17.26
C TYR A 134 4.56 1.19 -16.15
N GLY A 135 3.73 2.22 -16.09
CA GLY A 135 2.55 2.25 -15.27
C GLY A 135 1.55 3.32 -15.72
N THR A 136 0.44 3.38 -15.01
CA THR A 136 -0.64 4.35 -15.22
C THR A 136 -1.17 4.81 -13.88
N PHE A 137 -1.75 6.01 -13.83
CA PHE A 137 -2.58 6.46 -12.71
C PHE A 137 -3.57 7.53 -13.18
N ARG A 138 -4.65 7.76 -12.41
CA ARG A 138 -5.58 8.86 -12.64
C ARG A 138 -5.32 9.97 -11.62
N THR A 139 -5.23 11.21 -12.07
CA THR A 139 -5.17 12.36 -11.17
C THR A 139 -6.53 12.63 -10.55
N ALA A 140 -6.56 13.16 -9.33
CA ALA A 140 -7.83 13.47 -8.67
C ALA A 140 -8.66 14.47 -9.49
N PRO A 141 -9.99 14.33 -9.55
CA PRO A 141 -10.83 15.20 -10.36
C PRO A 141 -10.90 16.61 -9.77
N ALA A 142 -10.94 17.62 -10.65
CA ALA A 142 -11.17 19.00 -10.24
C ALA A 142 -12.66 19.32 -10.03
N ARG A 143 -13.56 18.42 -10.48
CA ARG A 143 -15.01 18.64 -10.51
C ARG A 143 -15.72 17.49 -9.82
N ARG A 144 -16.87 17.80 -9.22
CA ARG A 144 -17.67 16.83 -8.44
C ARG A 144 -18.23 15.69 -9.29
N ARG A 145 -18.71 16.01 -10.50
CA ARG A 145 -19.45 15.08 -11.38
C ARG A 145 -18.67 13.82 -11.79
N ASP A 146 -17.35 13.82 -11.64
CA ASP A 146 -16.49 12.75 -12.13
C ASP A 146 -16.45 11.55 -11.13
N GLY A 147 -17.07 11.68 -9.95
CA GLY A 147 -17.13 10.64 -8.93
C GLY A 147 -15.79 10.35 -8.26
N VAL A 148 -15.76 9.44 -7.29
CA VAL A 148 -14.53 8.87 -6.72
C VAL A 148 -14.77 7.39 -6.41
N ARG A 149 -13.86 6.51 -6.82
CA ARG A 149 -13.82 5.10 -6.39
C ARG A 149 -12.48 4.79 -5.75
N PHE A 150 -12.47 4.22 -4.56
CA PHE A 150 -11.24 3.74 -3.95
C PHE A 150 -11.46 2.45 -3.16
N LEU A 151 -10.37 1.74 -2.93
CA LEU A 151 -10.35 0.51 -2.12
C LEU A 151 -9.56 0.76 -0.84
N TRP A 152 -9.83 -0.01 0.21
CA TRP A 152 -9.00 0.01 1.43
C TRP A 152 -8.85 -1.38 2.05
N SER A 153 -7.68 -1.65 2.64
CA SER A 153 -7.43 -2.81 3.50
C SER A 153 -6.04 -2.70 4.19
N GLY A 154 -5.56 -3.78 4.80
CA GLY A 154 -4.25 -3.89 5.45
C GLY A 154 -3.76 -5.34 5.50
N ASP A 155 -2.72 -5.59 6.31
CA ASP A 155 -2.31 -6.93 6.76
C ASP A 155 -1.72 -7.82 5.63
N ILE A 156 -0.45 -7.58 5.29
CA ILE A 156 0.25 -8.23 4.17
C ILE A 156 1.44 -9.07 4.65
N ALA A 157 1.40 -10.36 4.32
CA ALA A 157 2.44 -11.35 4.59
C ALA A 157 2.62 -11.70 6.08
N GLY A 158 1.51 -11.83 6.81
CA GLY A 158 1.48 -12.01 8.26
C GLY A 158 1.21 -13.43 8.75
N GLN A 159 1.54 -13.68 10.03
CA GLN A 159 1.23 -14.90 10.79
C GLN A 159 1.62 -16.23 10.09
N GLY A 160 2.68 -16.20 9.28
CA GLY A 160 3.19 -17.38 8.57
C GLY A 160 2.70 -17.52 7.12
N TRP A 161 1.85 -16.61 6.65
CA TRP A 161 1.24 -16.66 5.31
C TRP A 161 1.89 -15.62 4.36
N GLY A 162 3.09 -15.93 3.88
CA GLY A 162 3.81 -15.14 2.88
C GLY A 162 3.35 -15.38 1.44
N ILE A 163 4.22 -15.13 0.46
CA ILE A 163 3.91 -15.35 -0.96
C ILE A 163 3.88 -16.85 -1.24
N ASN A 164 2.72 -17.37 -1.65
CA ASN A 164 2.57 -18.76 -2.08
C ASN A 164 2.43 -18.87 -3.61
N PRO A 165 3.48 -19.29 -4.34
CA PRO A 165 3.46 -19.37 -5.79
C PRO A 165 2.52 -20.47 -6.31
N ASP A 166 2.25 -21.52 -5.53
CA ASP A 166 1.39 -22.64 -5.93
C ASP A 166 -0.07 -22.19 -6.14
N ILE A 167 -0.47 -21.09 -5.50
CA ILE A 167 -1.81 -20.48 -5.64
C ILE A 167 -1.79 -19.16 -6.41
N GLY A 168 -0.66 -18.82 -7.04
CA GLY A 168 -0.50 -17.60 -7.83
C GLY A 168 -0.19 -16.34 -7.02
N GLY A 169 0.35 -16.47 -5.80
CA GLY A 169 0.77 -15.35 -4.96
C GLY A 169 -0.41 -14.56 -4.38
N TYR A 170 -0.25 -13.24 -4.25
CA TYR A 170 -1.28 -12.35 -3.70
C TYR A 170 -2.39 -12.01 -4.71
N ARG A 171 -3.18 -13.03 -5.09
CA ARG A 171 -4.28 -12.90 -6.07
C ARG A 171 -5.26 -11.77 -5.78
N VAL A 172 -5.47 -11.40 -4.52
CA VAL A 172 -6.35 -10.28 -4.13
C VAL A 172 -5.94 -8.96 -4.79
N TYR A 173 -4.64 -8.71 -4.99
CA TYR A 173 -4.18 -7.50 -5.67
C TYR A 173 -4.56 -7.46 -7.15
N ASP A 174 -4.61 -8.60 -7.84
CA ASP A 174 -5.09 -8.64 -9.23
C ASP A 174 -6.59 -8.36 -9.30
N GLU A 175 -7.37 -8.88 -8.35
CA GLU A 175 -8.81 -8.60 -8.27
C GLU A 175 -9.08 -7.12 -7.98
N MET A 176 -8.40 -6.54 -6.99
CA MET A 176 -8.49 -5.12 -6.67
C MET A 176 -8.09 -4.25 -7.86
N ARG A 177 -7.01 -4.59 -8.57
CA ARG A 177 -6.55 -3.89 -9.78
C ARG A 177 -7.63 -3.83 -10.86
N ARG A 178 -8.37 -4.93 -11.06
CA ARG A 178 -9.42 -5.04 -12.10
C ARG A 178 -10.67 -4.23 -11.78
N LEU A 179 -10.85 -3.77 -10.55
CA LEU A 179 -11.95 -2.86 -10.18
C LEU A 179 -11.70 -1.41 -10.64
N ASP A 180 -10.49 -1.13 -11.17
CA ASP A 180 -10.06 0.18 -11.68
C ASP A 180 -10.33 1.33 -10.67
N PRO A 181 -9.82 1.24 -9.42
CA PRO A 181 -10.00 2.31 -8.45
C PRO A 181 -9.09 3.51 -8.75
N ASP A 182 -9.52 4.70 -8.33
CA ASP A 182 -8.71 5.92 -8.41
C ASP A 182 -7.46 5.84 -7.52
N PHE A 183 -7.57 5.14 -6.38
CA PHE A 183 -6.46 4.83 -5.49
C PHE A 183 -6.80 3.68 -4.53
N PHE A 184 -5.79 3.20 -3.81
CA PHE A 184 -5.90 2.25 -2.71
C PHE A 184 -5.37 2.86 -1.40
N LEU A 185 -6.13 2.72 -0.33
CA LEU A 185 -5.71 3.05 1.03
C LEU A 185 -5.20 1.79 1.73
N CYS A 186 -3.90 1.73 2.01
CA CYS A 186 -3.32 0.68 2.85
C CYS A 186 -3.24 1.18 4.29
N SER A 187 -4.06 0.61 5.17
CA SER A 187 -4.28 1.10 6.54
C SER A 187 -3.25 0.63 7.57
N GLY A 188 -2.26 -0.18 7.19
CA GLY A 188 -1.32 -0.74 8.16
C GLY A 188 -0.74 -2.05 7.68
N ASP A 189 0.21 -2.58 8.44
CA ASP A 189 0.77 -3.92 8.25
C ASP A 189 1.20 -4.21 6.82
N ASN A 190 1.90 -3.23 6.24
CA ASN A 190 2.49 -3.32 4.93
C ASN A 190 3.58 -4.41 4.87
N ILE A 191 4.13 -4.79 6.02
CA ILE A 191 5.03 -5.91 6.25
C ILE A 191 4.76 -6.47 7.65
N TYR A 192 5.18 -7.72 7.88
CA TYR A 192 5.40 -8.28 9.22
C TYR A 192 6.89 -8.42 9.47
N ALA A 193 7.48 -7.40 10.11
CA ALA A 193 8.92 -7.36 10.41
C ALA A 193 9.32 -8.35 11.52
N ASP A 194 8.36 -8.79 12.31
CA ASP A 194 8.48 -9.68 13.46
C ASP A 194 7.85 -11.07 13.22
N GLY A 195 7.22 -11.24 12.06
CA GLY A 195 6.65 -12.50 11.59
C GLY A 195 7.66 -13.34 10.82
N VAL A 196 8.16 -14.41 11.45
CA VAL A 196 9.04 -15.39 10.79
C VAL A 196 8.22 -16.25 9.83
N LEU A 197 8.71 -16.41 8.60
CA LEU A 197 8.10 -17.26 7.59
C LEU A 197 8.80 -18.61 7.50
N GLU A 198 8.11 -19.66 7.91
CA GLU A 198 8.51 -21.04 7.64
C GLU A 198 8.34 -21.36 6.14
N PRO A 199 9.23 -22.16 5.52
CA PRO A 199 9.11 -22.53 4.11
C PRO A 199 7.78 -23.22 3.76
N SER A 200 7.19 -23.92 4.70
CA SER A 200 5.90 -24.58 4.50
C SER A 200 5.10 -24.73 5.80
N VAL A 201 3.77 -24.64 5.69
CA VAL A 201 2.82 -24.88 6.78
C VAL A 201 1.79 -25.91 6.32
N THR A 202 1.62 -26.99 7.09
CA THR A 202 0.58 -28.00 6.84
C THR A 202 -0.73 -27.56 7.47
N LEU A 203 -1.78 -27.45 6.66
CA LEU A 203 -3.13 -27.05 7.09
C LEU A 203 -3.87 -28.21 7.77
N PRO A 204 -4.93 -27.94 8.56
CA PRO A 204 -5.70 -28.98 9.24
C PRO A 204 -6.29 -30.05 8.31
N ASP A 205 -6.56 -29.71 7.05
CA ASP A 205 -7.09 -30.62 6.03
C ASP A 205 -6.01 -31.35 5.20
N GLY A 206 -4.73 -31.20 5.56
CA GLY A 206 -3.59 -31.84 4.92
C GLY A 206 -3.05 -31.11 3.68
N ARG A 207 -3.67 -30.02 3.23
CA ARG A 207 -3.05 -29.15 2.22
C ARG A 207 -1.80 -28.48 2.79
N VAL A 208 -0.89 -28.06 1.92
CA VAL A 208 0.36 -27.40 2.34
C VAL A 208 0.43 -26.01 1.72
N TRP A 209 0.63 -25.01 2.57
CA TRP A 209 1.03 -23.67 2.14
C TRP A 209 2.54 -23.64 1.97
N ARG A 210 3.04 -23.13 0.83
CA ARG A 210 4.48 -23.02 0.55
C ARG A 210 4.87 -21.57 0.40
N ASN A 211 5.70 -21.07 1.30
CA ASN A 211 6.19 -19.70 1.25
C ASN A 211 7.42 -19.60 0.36
N ILE A 212 7.52 -18.54 -0.43
CA ILE A 212 8.82 -17.96 -0.77
C ILE A 212 9.44 -17.48 0.54
N THR A 213 10.71 -17.79 0.79
CA THR A 213 11.46 -17.32 1.96
C THR A 213 12.69 -16.52 1.55
N THR A 214 13.08 -15.57 2.39
CA THR A 214 14.34 -14.82 2.29
C THR A 214 15.03 -14.84 3.65
N VAL A 215 16.32 -14.49 3.70
CA VAL A 215 17.08 -14.43 4.96
C VAL A 215 16.44 -13.46 5.95
N GLU A 216 15.94 -12.32 5.46
CA GLU A 216 15.30 -11.30 6.29
C GLU A 216 13.90 -11.68 6.76
N LYS A 217 13.30 -12.73 6.19
CA LYS A 217 12.02 -13.32 6.62
C LYS A 217 12.18 -14.57 7.50
N SER A 218 13.41 -15.04 7.73
CA SER A 218 13.67 -16.19 8.61
C SER A 218 13.96 -15.81 10.07
N LYS A 219 13.88 -14.52 10.41
CA LYS A 219 14.01 -13.99 11.77
C LYS A 219 13.27 -12.66 11.92
N VAL A 220 13.12 -12.18 13.16
CA VAL A 220 12.64 -10.82 13.45
C VAL A 220 13.63 -9.77 12.93
N ALA A 221 13.15 -8.63 12.46
CA ALA A 221 14.01 -7.55 11.96
C ALA A 221 14.55 -6.69 13.12
N GLU A 222 15.85 -6.41 13.10
CA GLU A 222 16.50 -5.57 14.10
C GLU A 222 17.30 -4.45 13.44
N THR A 223 17.95 -4.76 12.33
CA THR A 223 18.81 -3.86 11.55
C THR A 223 18.03 -3.20 10.42
N LEU A 224 18.55 -2.07 9.93
CA LEU A 224 17.96 -1.39 8.78
C LEU A 224 17.85 -2.29 7.54
N ASP A 225 18.85 -3.14 7.29
CA ASP A 225 18.86 -4.01 6.11
C ASP A 225 17.86 -5.16 6.23
N GLU A 226 17.59 -5.66 7.44
CA GLU A 226 16.51 -6.61 7.71
C GLU A 226 15.13 -5.97 7.50
N TYR A 227 14.91 -4.75 7.99
CA TYR A 227 13.68 -3.99 7.70
C TYR A 227 13.49 -3.75 6.20
N ARG A 228 14.54 -3.33 5.48
CA ARG A 228 14.50 -3.20 4.01
C ARG A 228 14.17 -4.52 3.33
N GLY A 229 14.74 -5.63 3.80
CA GLY A 229 14.45 -6.97 3.29
C GLY A 229 12.97 -7.35 3.42
N ASN A 230 12.33 -6.97 4.52
CA ASN A 230 10.90 -7.17 4.72
C ASN A 230 10.06 -6.40 3.69
N PHE A 231 10.38 -5.14 3.39
CA PHE A 231 9.68 -4.40 2.32
C PHE A 231 9.99 -4.95 0.92
N ARG A 232 11.24 -5.36 0.65
CA ARG A 232 11.61 -6.01 -0.63
C ARG A 232 10.85 -7.31 -0.87
N TYR A 233 10.58 -8.07 0.18
CA TYR A 233 9.93 -9.37 0.10
C TYR A 233 8.59 -9.29 -0.62
N ASN A 234 7.73 -8.34 -0.24
CA ASN A 234 6.41 -8.19 -0.85
C ASN A 234 6.49 -7.87 -2.35
N LEU A 235 7.53 -7.14 -2.76
CA LEU A 235 7.81 -6.84 -4.16
C LEU A 235 8.34 -8.03 -4.96
N LEU A 236 8.43 -9.24 -4.39
CA LEU A 236 8.65 -10.49 -5.14
C LEU A 236 7.35 -10.99 -5.79
N ASP A 237 6.18 -10.58 -5.30
CA ASP A 237 4.88 -10.98 -5.85
C ASP A 237 4.54 -10.23 -7.16
N ASP A 238 4.13 -10.97 -8.18
CA ASP A 238 3.76 -10.41 -9.49
C ASP A 238 2.48 -9.57 -9.45
N ASN A 239 1.47 -9.99 -8.67
CA ASN A 239 0.19 -9.29 -8.60
C ASN A 239 0.35 -7.94 -7.91
N LEU A 240 1.12 -7.89 -6.81
CA LEU A 240 1.43 -6.65 -6.12
C LEU A 240 2.22 -5.68 -7.01
N ARG A 241 3.25 -6.15 -7.74
CA ARG A 241 3.97 -5.29 -8.69
C ARG A 241 3.07 -4.75 -9.79
N ALA A 242 2.17 -5.57 -10.33
CA ALA A 242 1.22 -5.14 -11.35
C ALA A 242 0.18 -4.14 -10.81
N PHE A 243 -0.30 -4.34 -9.59
CA PHE A 243 -1.18 -3.43 -8.88
C PHE A 243 -0.52 -2.07 -8.64
N ASN A 244 0.69 -2.06 -8.04
CA ASN A 244 1.45 -0.85 -7.76
C ASN A 244 1.74 -0.01 -9.02
N ALA A 245 1.89 -0.65 -10.17
CA ALA A 245 2.11 0.04 -11.44
C ALA A 245 0.86 0.76 -11.99
N GLN A 246 -0.34 0.44 -11.51
CA GLN A 246 -1.61 0.94 -12.08
C GLN A 246 -2.49 1.68 -11.07
N VAL A 247 -2.43 1.29 -9.80
CA VAL A 247 -3.27 1.82 -8.73
C VAL A 247 -2.40 2.67 -7.80
N PRO A 248 -2.65 3.99 -7.72
CA PRO A 248 -1.98 4.84 -6.75
C PRO A 248 -2.27 4.38 -5.32
N SER A 249 -1.25 4.41 -4.46
CA SER A 249 -1.42 4.04 -3.07
C SER A 249 -1.31 5.25 -2.14
N ILE A 250 -2.22 5.32 -1.18
CA ILE A 250 -2.13 6.15 0.01
C ILE A 250 -1.80 5.20 1.14
N ILE A 251 -0.56 5.28 1.63
CA ILE A 251 -0.05 4.33 2.63
C ILE A 251 -0.06 4.97 4.02
N GLN A 252 -0.49 4.18 5.00
CA GLN A 252 -0.37 4.34 6.44
C GLN A 252 0.44 3.18 7.01
N TRP A 253 1.10 3.38 8.15
CA TRP A 253 1.77 2.29 8.89
C TRP A 253 0.98 1.94 10.15
N ASP A 254 1.25 0.75 10.68
CA ASP A 254 0.73 0.27 11.95
C ASP A 254 1.90 -0.33 12.77
N ASP A 255 1.67 -1.36 13.56
CA ASP A 255 2.68 -1.95 14.43
C ASP A 255 3.66 -2.87 13.72
N HIS A 256 3.19 -3.72 12.82
CA HIS A 256 4.01 -4.78 12.24
C HIS A 256 5.10 -4.29 11.28
N GLU A 257 5.06 -3.01 10.87
CA GLU A 257 6.25 -2.34 10.31
C GLU A 257 7.44 -2.37 11.26
N VAL A 258 7.21 -2.37 12.58
CA VAL A 258 8.24 -2.38 13.63
C VAL A 258 8.26 -3.74 14.34
N ARG A 259 7.17 -4.05 15.06
CA ARG A 259 6.81 -5.31 15.73
C ARG A 259 5.42 -5.18 16.35
N ASN A 260 4.72 -6.30 16.51
CA ASN A 260 3.39 -6.42 17.12
C ASN A 260 3.25 -5.53 18.37
N ASN A 261 2.22 -4.70 18.48
CA ASN A 261 1.82 -3.97 19.69
C ASN A 261 2.78 -2.92 20.22
N TRP A 262 3.75 -2.48 19.41
CA TRP A 262 4.77 -1.55 19.90
C TRP A 262 4.20 -0.18 20.30
N TYR A 263 4.91 0.47 21.21
CA TYR A 263 4.68 1.84 21.62
C TYR A 263 6.01 2.55 21.93
N PRO A 264 6.07 3.90 21.86
CA PRO A 264 7.27 4.65 22.17
C PRO A 264 7.81 4.39 23.59
N GLY A 265 9.12 4.17 23.69
CA GLY A 265 9.81 3.87 24.96
C GLY A 265 9.67 2.43 25.46
N GLN A 266 9.05 1.53 24.68
CA GLN A 266 8.99 0.11 25.03
C GLN A 266 10.39 -0.53 25.07
N ILE A 267 10.63 -1.36 26.09
CA ILE A 267 11.82 -2.22 26.19
C ILE A 267 11.37 -3.68 26.10
N LEU A 268 11.92 -4.41 25.13
CA LEU A 268 11.53 -5.79 24.87
C LEU A 268 12.11 -6.77 25.89
N ASP A 269 11.32 -7.79 26.21
CA ASP A 269 11.75 -9.02 26.89
C ASP A 269 11.81 -10.24 25.95
N ASP A 270 11.25 -10.12 24.74
CA ASP A 270 11.22 -11.19 23.72
C ASP A 270 12.63 -11.67 23.35
N VAL A 271 12.90 -12.95 23.63
CA VAL A 271 14.20 -13.62 23.41
C VAL A 271 14.62 -13.70 21.94
N ARG A 272 13.70 -13.52 20.99
CA ARG A 272 14.01 -13.47 19.55
C ARG A 272 14.84 -12.24 19.18
N TYR A 273 14.78 -11.19 19.98
CA TYR A 273 15.48 -9.92 19.76
C TYR A 273 16.75 -9.84 20.60
N THR A 274 17.84 -9.39 19.99
CA THR A 274 19.04 -8.93 20.70
C THR A 274 18.93 -7.45 21.04
N GLU A 275 18.42 -6.64 20.10
CA GLU A 275 18.08 -5.24 20.34
C GLU A 275 16.76 -5.13 21.11
N LYS A 276 16.79 -4.50 22.28
CA LYS A 276 15.61 -4.39 23.16
C LYS A 276 14.95 -3.02 23.11
N ASN A 277 15.63 -2.00 22.60
CA ASN A 277 15.10 -0.66 22.50
C ASN A 277 14.22 -0.51 21.26
N VAL A 278 12.90 -0.44 21.48
CA VAL A 278 11.92 -0.32 20.40
C VAL A 278 12.00 1.00 19.67
N ASP A 279 12.40 2.11 20.30
CA ASP A 279 12.56 3.39 19.61
C ASP A 279 13.64 3.31 18.51
N LEU A 280 14.69 2.53 18.76
CA LEU A 280 15.74 2.27 17.76
C LEU A 280 15.24 1.38 16.62
N LEU A 281 14.44 0.35 16.93
CA LEU A 281 13.78 -0.49 15.94
C LEU A 281 12.83 0.33 15.07
N ALA A 282 11.96 1.13 15.69
CA ALA A 282 11.02 2.03 15.01
C ALA A 282 11.74 3.06 14.12
N ALA A 283 12.86 3.63 14.58
CA ALA A 283 13.65 4.56 13.76
C ALA A 283 14.27 3.88 12.52
N ARG A 284 14.72 2.63 12.65
CA ARG A 284 15.25 1.84 11.52
C ARG A 284 14.14 1.45 10.56
N SER A 285 13.01 0.97 11.07
CA SER A 285 11.82 0.65 10.28
C SER A 285 11.31 1.88 9.53
N MET A 286 11.09 3.00 10.20
CA MET A 286 10.66 4.26 9.58
C MET A 286 11.61 4.70 8.48
N ARG A 287 12.93 4.51 8.62
CA ARG A 287 13.85 4.79 7.52
C ARG A 287 13.59 3.88 6.31
N ALA A 288 13.43 2.57 6.52
CA ALA A 288 13.11 1.64 5.44
C ALA A 288 11.74 1.96 4.80
N PHE A 289 10.70 2.18 5.60
CA PHE A 289 9.36 2.56 5.15
C PHE A 289 9.39 3.76 4.18
N ARG A 290 10.16 4.79 4.53
CA ARG A 290 10.33 6.01 3.71
C ARG A 290 11.10 5.79 2.42
N GLU A 291 12.00 4.82 2.42
CA GLU A 291 12.72 4.39 1.22
C GLU A 291 11.80 3.58 0.31
N TYR A 292 10.83 2.85 0.86
CA TYR A 292 9.96 1.92 0.14
C TYR A 292 8.59 2.46 -0.24
N PHE A 293 8.14 3.62 0.26
CA PHE A 293 6.84 4.19 -0.10
C PHE A 293 6.89 5.67 -0.53
N PRO A 294 6.14 6.05 -1.59
CA PRO A 294 6.08 7.40 -2.11
C PRO A 294 5.14 8.32 -1.29
N VAL A 295 5.50 8.60 -0.02
CA VAL A 295 4.72 9.47 0.87
C VAL A 295 5.37 10.87 1.00
N PRO A 296 4.73 11.97 0.56
CA PRO A 296 5.37 13.29 0.45
C PRO A 296 5.83 13.85 1.79
N THR A 297 4.99 13.78 2.83
CA THR A 297 5.30 14.28 4.18
C THR A 297 6.46 13.53 4.81
N LEU A 298 6.69 12.29 4.39
CA LEU A 298 7.84 11.52 4.81
C LEU A 298 9.12 11.87 4.04
N GLN A 299 9.02 12.43 2.84
CA GLN A 299 10.16 12.96 2.08
C GLN A 299 10.54 14.40 2.49
N ALA A 300 9.76 15.02 3.38
CA ALA A 300 10.02 16.37 3.89
C ALA A 300 11.28 16.45 4.77
N SER A 301 11.61 17.69 5.15
CA SER A 301 12.68 17.98 6.10
C SER A 301 12.46 17.22 7.42
N PRO A 302 13.52 16.88 8.19
CA PRO A 302 13.36 16.17 9.46
C PRO A 302 12.36 16.81 10.43
N ALA A 303 12.27 18.15 10.46
CA ALA A 303 11.36 18.89 11.34
C ALA A 303 9.88 18.83 10.91
N GLU A 304 9.61 18.57 9.63
CA GLU A 304 8.24 18.55 9.10
C GLU A 304 7.72 17.14 8.84
N ARG A 305 8.58 16.14 9.06
CA ARG A 305 8.31 14.73 8.75
C ARG A 305 7.23 14.16 9.65
N ARG A 306 6.20 13.59 9.01
CA ARG A 306 5.08 12.96 9.70
C ARG A 306 4.34 11.98 8.79
N MET A 307 3.73 10.95 9.38
CA MET A 307 2.82 10.04 8.69
C MET A 307 1.46 10.70 8.46
N HIS A 308 0.90 11.33 9.51
CA HIS A 308 -0.42 11.94 9.43
C HIS A 308 -0.48 13.11 8.44
N ARG A 309 -1.52 13.11 7.61
CA ARG A 309 -1.70 14.09 6.54
C ARG A 309 -3.13 14.06 6.00
N VAL A 310 -3.50 15.13 5.27
CA VAL A 310 -4.75 15.15 4.51
C VAL A 310 -4.43 14.96 3.04
N VAL A 311 -4.96 13.90 2.43
CA VAL A 311 -4.96 13.74 0.97
C VAL A 311 -6.27 14.30 0.44
N ARG A 312 -6.16 15.36 -0.36
CA ARG A 312 -7.32 16.07 -0.92
C ARG A 312 -7.61 15.53 -2.31
N HIS A 313 -8.69 14.79 -2.45
CA HIS A 313 -9.09 14.12 -3.69
C HIS A 313 -10.32 14.82 -4.29
N GLY A 314 -10.06 15.98 -4.91
CA GLY A 314 -11.11 16.80 -5.51
C GLY A 314 -12.09 17.39 -4.49
N PRO A 315 -13.29 17.84 -4.91
CA PRO A 315 -14.29 18.42 -4.02
C PRO A 315 -15.11 17.38 -3.24
N LEU A 316 -15.03 16.10 -3.61
CA LEU A 316 -15.84 15.04 -2.99
C LEU A 316 -15.21 14.49 -1.72
N LEU A 317 -13.88 14.37 -1.67
CA LEU A 317 -13.21 13.60 -0.63
C LEU A 317 -11.96 14.32 -0.09
N ASP A 318 -11.95 14.53 1.23
CA ASP A 318 -10.71 14.69 1.99
C ASP A 318 -10.48 13.41 2.80
N LEU A 319 -9.32 12.80 2.63
CA LEU A 319 -8.88 11.62 3.40
C LEU A 319 -7.89 12.05 4.48
N PHE A 320 -8.23 11.81 5.74
CA PHE A 320 -7.43 12.12 6.92
C PHE A 320 -6.70 10.87 7.34
N VAL A 321 -5.44 10.75 6.92
CA VAL A 321 -4.56 9.63 7.30
C VAL A 321 -3.97 9.92 8.67
N LEU A 322 -4.17 9.02 9.62
CA LEU A 322 -3.68 9.15 10.99
C LEU A 322 -2.32 8.44 11.18
N ASP A 323 -1.79 8.57 12.39
CA ASP A 323 -0.66 7.78 12.90
C ASP A 323 -0.96 7.49 14.37
N MET A 324 -1.48 6.30 14.65
CA MET A 324 -1.87 5.94 16.00
C MET A 324 -0.78 5.10 16.69
N ARG A 325 0.45 5.12 16.18
CA ARG A 325 1.63 4.42 16.73
C ARG A 325 2.72 5.35 17.24
N SER A 326 3.14 6.33 16.45
CA SER A 326 4.30 7.18 16.79
C SER A 326 4.12 7.99 18.08
N PHE A 327 2.87 8.31 18.44
CA PHE A 327 2.58 9.35 19.44
C PHE A 327 1.70 8.85 20.60
N ARG A 328 1.38 7.55 20.60
CA ARG A 328 0.55 6.94 21.63
C ARG A 328 1.32 6.76 22.94
N ASN A 329 0.58 6.59 24.03
CA ASN A 329 1.13 6.11 25.29
C ASN A 329 1.34 4.58 25.30
N ALA A 330 2.00 4.09 26.36
CA ALA A 330 2.22 2.67 26.59
C ALA A 330 0.92 1.87 26.67
N ASN A 331 0.97 0.61 26.23
CA ASN A 331 -0.13 -0.33 26.46
C ASN A 331 -0.32 -0.50 27.96
N SER A 332 -1.58 -0.48 28.38
CA SER A 332 -1.98 -0.54 29.79
C SER A 332 -3.43 -1.00 29.86
N PRO A 333 -3.99 -1.22 31.07
CA PRO A 333 -5.41 -1.50 31.22
C PRO A 333 -6.35 -0.35 30.78
N GLY A 334 -5.81 0.84 30.45
CA GLY A 334 -6.59 1.96 29.90
C GLY A 334 -7.57 2.59 30.88
N ARG A 335 -7.27 2.59 32.18
CA ARG A 335 -8.19 3.04 33.25
C ARG A 335 -7.94 4.45 33.77
N GLN A 336 -7.02 5.19 33.16
CA GLN A 336 -6.63 6.53 33.62
C GLN A 336 -7.79 7.52 33.40
N PRO A 337 -8.19 8.33 34.39
CA PRO A 337 -9.23 9.34 34.22
C PRO A 337 -8.75 10.57 33.45
N ASP A 338 -7.42 10.73 33.32
CA ASP A 338 -6.74 11.72 32.52
C ASP A 338 -5.65 11.08 31.65
N ASP A 339 -5.55 11.51 30.39
CA ASP A 339 -4.53 11.03 29.47
C ASP A 339 -4.27 12.08 28.38
N THR A 340 -3.21 12.87 28.56
CA THR A 340 -2.86 13.94 27.63
C THR A 340 -2.11 13.43 26.40
N THR A 341 -1.51 12.23 26.48
CA THR A 341 -0.84 11.59 25.35
C THR A 341 -1.85 10.82 24.51
N GLY A 342 -2.65 9.96 25.14
CA GLY A 342 -3.69 9.17 24.48
C GLY A 342 -3.16 8.34 23.33
N ILE A 343 -4.00 8.17 22.30
CA ILE A 343 -3.70 7.34 21.13
C ILE A 343 -3.09 8.14 19.96
N LEU A 344 -3.38 9.45 19.88
CA LEU A 344 -2.92 10.31 18.77
C LEU A 344 -1.76 11.23 19.16
N GLY A 345 -1.54 11.49 20.45
CA GLY A 345 -0.74 12.63 20.90
C GLY A 345 -1.44 13.98 20.69
N ALA A 346 -1.08 14.97 21.51
CA ALA A 346 -1.73 16.27 21.53
C ALA A 346 -1.62 17.06 20.21
N GLU A 347 -0.47 16.98 19.52
CA GLU A 347 -0.25 17.70 18.26
C GLU A 347 -1.14 17.18 17.14
N GLN A 348 -1.20 15.86 16.96
CA GLN A 348 -2.03 15.23 15.93
C GLN A 348 -3.52 15.42 16.20
N LEU A 349 -3.97 15.31 17.47
CA LEU A 349 -5.36 15.59 17.83
C LEU A 349 -5.76 17.03 17.49
N SER A 350 -4.90 18.01 17.83
CA SER A 350 -5.10 19.42 17.49
C SER A 350 -5.11 19.65 15.97
N TRP A 351 -4.19 19.01 15.25
CA TRP A 351 -4.14 19.02 13.79
C TRP A 351 -5.44 18.47 13.18
N LEU A 352 -5.91 17.31 13.65
CA LEU A 352 -7.09 16.64 13.12
C LEU A 352 -8.35 17.49 13.30
N LYS A 353 -8.57 18.01 14.52
CA LYS A 353 -9.69 18.93 14.81
C LYS A 353 -9.67 20.16 13.90
N ARG A 354 -8.47 20.74 13.68
CA ARG A 354 -8.29 21.91 12.81
C ARG A 354 -8.60 21.57 11.35
N GLU A 355 -8.01 20.51 10.80
CA GLU A 355 -8.19 20.14 9.40
C GLU A 355 -9.63 19.71 9.09
N LEU A 356 -10.28 18.95 9.99
CA LEU A 356 -11.69 18.59 9.85
C LEU A 356 -12.60 19.83 9.79
N SER A 357 -12.31 20.84 10.62
CA SER A 357 -13.07 22.10 10.64
C SER A 357 -12.84 22.96 9.39
N ARG A 358 -11.65 22.84 8.78
CA ARG A 358 -11.27 23.57 7.56
C ARG A 358 -11.76 22.90 6.29
N SER A 359 -11.96 21.58 6.31
CA SER A 359 -12.41 20.82 5.16
C SER A 359 -13.74 21.35 4.61
N ARG A 360 -13.83 21.34 3.28
CA ARG A 360 -15.04 21.67 2.50
C ARG A 360 -15.47 20.53 1.59
N ALA A 361 -14.76 19.40 1.64
CA ALA A 361 -15.13 18.21 0.90
C ALA A 361 -16.48 17.65 1.39
N VAL A 362 -17.21 17.02 0.48
CA VAL A 362 -18.48 16.36 0.80
C VAL A 362 -18.29 15.29 1.88
N TRP A 363 -17.24 14.48 1.73
CA TRP A 363 -16.86 13.41 2.65
C TRP A 363 -15.49 13.68 3.28
N LYS A 364 -15.40 13.35 4.57
CA LYS A 364 -14.21 13.43 5.41
C LYS A 364 -13.96 12.03 5.94
N VAL A 365 -13.23 11.24 5.16
CA VAL A 365 -12.91 9.87 5.54
C VAL A 365 -11.71 9.91 6.47
N ILE A 366 -11.83 9.31 7.65
CA ILE A 366 -10.76 9.22 8.63
C ILE A 366 -10.19 7.80 8.54
N ALA A 367 -8.96 7.71 8.05
CA ALA A 367 -8.20 6.46 7.96
C ALA A 367 -7.42 6.28 9.26
N ALA A 368 -7.90 5.36 10.08
CA ALA A 368 -7.29 4.96 11.33
C ALA A 368 -6.67 3.57 11.13
N ASP A 369 -5.44 3.39 11.62
CA ASP A 369 -4.76 2.10 11.48
C ASP A 369 -5.45 1.05 12.38
N MET A 370 -5.73 1.39 13.64
CA MET A 370 -6.51 0.55 14.56
C MET A 370 -8.01 0.91 14.68
N PRO A 371 -8.86 -0.04 15.12
CA PRO A 371 -10.29 0.19 15.36
C PRO A 371 -10.60 1.02 16.62
N LEU A 372 -11.80 1.62 16.62
CA LEU A 372 -12.27 2.49 17.71
C LEU A 372 -12.95 1.74 18.86
N GLY A 373 -13.89 0.85 18.54
CA GLY A 373 -14.73 0.18 19.55
C GLY A 373 -14.46 -1.31 19.71
N LEU A 374 -13.45 -1.84 19.03
CA LEU A 374 -13.05 -3.24 19.13
C LEU A 374 -12.00 -3.39 20.22
N VAL A 375 -12.26 -4.31 21.14
CA VAL A 375 -11.33 -4.62 22.23
C VAL A 375 -10.19 -5.47 21.67
N VAL A 376 -8.99 -4.90 21.58
CA VAL A 376 -7.76 -5.56 21.10
C VAL A 376 -6.81 -5.75 22.28
N PRO A 377 -6.76 -6.95 22.88
CA PRO A 377 -5.93 -7.23 24.04
C PRO A 377 -4.44 -7.31 23.69
N ASP A 378 -3.59 -6.83 24.60
CA ASP A 378 -2.15 -7.01 24.62
C ASP A 378 -1.76 -7.76 25.90
N GLY A 379 -1.64 -9.08 25.81
CA GLY A 379 -1.46 -9.94 26.98
C GLY A 379 -2.73 -10.07 27.83
N ALA A 380 -2.56 -10.21 29.14
CA ALA A 380 -3.67 -10.58 30.03
C ALA A 380 -4.53 -9.39 30.48
N THR A 381 -3.95 -8.20 30.57
CA THR A 381 -4.60 -7.03 31.21
C THR A 381 -4.61 -5.78 30.35
N ASP A 382 -3.68 -5.68 29.40
CA ASP A 382 -3.44 -4.44 28.68
C ASP A 382 -4.16 -4.46 27.34
N PHE A 383 -4.33 -3.28 26.78
CA PHE A 383 -5.00 -3.10 25.50
C PHE A 383 -4.13 -2.27 24.58
N GLU A 384 -4.27 -2.56 23.30
CA GLU A 384 -3.52 -1.91 22.24
C GLU A 384 -4.38 -0.90 21.47
N ALA A 385 -5.62 -1.22 21.15
CA ALA A 385 -6.45 -0.28 20.40
C ALA A 385 -6.98 0.86 21.28
N VAL A 386 -7.97 1.58 20.76
CA VAL A 386 -8.69 2.65 21.47
C VAL A 386 -9.50 2.09 22.64
N ALA A 387 -10.25 1.02 22.39
CA ALA A 387 -11.16 0.43 23.36
C ALA A 387 -10.43 -0.40 24.42
N GLN A 388 -10.86 -0.27 25.68
CA GLN A 388 -10.20 -0.87 26.84
C GLN A 388 -11.07 -1.91 27.58
N GLY A 389 -12.14 -2.37 26.95
CA GLY A 389 -13.03 -3.41 27.48
C GLY A 389 -13.78 -2.98 28.75
N ASP A 390 -14.00 -1.69 28.95
CA ASP A 390 -14.85 -1.15 30.02
C ASP A 390 -15.94 -0.28 29.39
N PRO A 391 -17.20 -0.75 29.35
CA PRO A 391 -18.30 -0.10 28.63
C PRO A 391 -18.80 1.19 29.31
N GLY A 392 -18.02 1.76 30.22
CA GLY A 392 -18.34 2.90 31.07
C GLY A 392 -18.03 4.26 30.43
N ALA A 393 -17.80 5.26 31.27
CA ALA A 393 -17.36 6.57 30.79
C ALA A 393 -15.97 6.45 30.13
N PRO A 394 -15.64 7.31 29.13
CA PRO A 394 -14.33 7.25 28.49
C PRO A 394 -13.20 7.40 29.50
N LEU A 395 -12.25 6.49 29.45
CA LEU A 395 -10.99 6.50 30.20
C LEU A 395 -9.81 6.31 29.23
N GLY A 396 -8.59 6.53 29.71
CA GLY A 396 -7.36 6.27 28.95
C GLY A 396 -7.41 6.83 27.52
N ARG A 397 -7.18 5.95 26.54
CA ARG A 397 -7.13 6.32 25.12
C ARG A 397 -8.47 6.76 24.54
N GLU A 398 -9.59 6.31 25.11
CA GLU A 398 -10.93 6.73 24.67
C GLU A 398 -11.18 8.22 24.92
N LEU A 399 -10.47 8.86 25.86
CA LEU A 399 -10.63 10.29 26.16
C LEU A 399 -10.38 11.18 24.93
N GLN A 400 -9.37 10.88 24.11
CA GLN A 400 -9.08 11.65 22.90
C GLN A 400 -10.13 11.43 21.81
N ILE A 401 -10.66 10.22 21.69
CA ILE A 401 -11.74 9.92 20.75
C ILE A 401 -13.03 10.61 21.20
N ALA A 402 -13.34 10.60 22.50
CA ALA A 402 -14.47 11.36 23.06
C ALA A 402 -14.33 12.87 22.79
N GLU A 403 -13.14 13.46 22.95
CA GLU A 403 -12.87 14.86 22.62
C GLU A 403 -13.08 15.16 21.14
N LEU A 404 -12.57 14.29 20.25
CA LEU A 404 -12.69 14.44 18.80
C LEU A 404 -14.15 14.34 18.34
N LEU A 405 -14.88 13.31 18.80
CA LEU A 405 -16.28 13.08 18.46
C LEU A 405 -17.17 14.25 18.94
N ARG A 406 -16.91 14.76 20.15
CA ARG A 406 -17.52 15.99 20.66
C ARG A 406 -17.24 17.18 19.76
N HIS A 407 -16.00 17.35 19.31
CA HIS A 407 -15.62 18.46 18.42
C HIS A 407 -16.34 18.36 17.07
N ILE A 408 -16.41 17.17 16.47
CA ILE A 408 -17.14 16.93 15.22
C ILE A 408 -18.61 17.36 15.35
N LYS A 409 -19.28 16.92 16.43
CA LYS A 409 -20.66 17.29 16.74
C LYS A 409 -20.84 18.80 16.90
N HIS A 410 -20.13 19.43 17.84
CA HIS A 410 -20.34 20.84 18.18
C HIS A 410 -19.94 21.80 17.06
N ARG A 411 -19.03 21.39 16.18
CA ARG A 411 -18.64 22.18 15.00
C ARG A 411 -19.52 21.93 13.78
N GLY A 412 -20.50 21.03 13.86
CA GLY A 412 -21.37 20.71 12.74
C GLY A 412 -20.62 20.08 11.56
N ILE A 413 -19.53 19.34 11.82
CA ILE A 413 -18.71 18.77 10.75
C ILE A 413 -19.52 17.64 10.10
N THR A 414 -19.76 17.74 8.79
CA THR A 414 -20.59 16.80 8.04
C THR A 414 -19.76 15.75 7.30
N GLY A 415 -20.36 14.58 7.05
CA GLY A 415 -19.82 13.56 6.15
C GLY A 415 -18.59 12.82 6.69
N THR A 416 -18.52 12.59 8.00
CA THR A 416 -17.42 11.83 8.63
C THR A 416 -17.68 10.32 8.57
N VAL A 417 -16.68 9.54 8.15
CA VAL A 417 -16.69 8.07 8.11
C VAL A 417 -15.32 7.56 8.53
N TRP A 418 -15.29 6.44 9.27
CA TRP A 418 -14.04 5.81 9.71
C TRP A 418 -13.78 4.53 8.92
N LEU A 419 -12.54 4.36 8.46
CA LEU A 419 -12.04 3.13 7.83
C LEU A 419 -10.84 2.62 8.61
N THR A 420 -10.87 1.33 8.99
CA THR A 420 -9.88 0.67 9.86
C THR A 420 -9.49 -0.72 9.37
N ALA A 421 -8.38 -1.26 9.89
CA ALA A 421 -7.86 -2.60 9.59
C ALA A 421 -7.45 -3.33 10.91
N ASP A 422 -6.23 -3.87 11.02
CA ASP A 422 -5.59 -4.46 12.22
C ASP A 422 -6.17 -5.82 12.67
N VAL A 423 -7.48 -5.98 12.71
CA VAL A 423 -8.11 -7.16 13.39
C VAL A 423 -8.30 -8.40 12.51
N HIS A 424 -7.91 -8.35 11.24
CA HIS A 424 -7.90 -9.50 10.31
C HIS A 424 -9.26 -10.17 10.07
N TYR A 425 -10.29 -9.35 9.99
CA TYR A 425 -11.60 -9.72 9.43
C TYR A 425 -12.28 -8.47 8.86
N THR A 426 -13.47 -8.64 8.30
CA THR A 426 -14.26 -7.50 7.81
C THR A 426 -15.59 -7.36 8.56
N SER A 427 -15.93 -6.13 8.92
CA SER A 427 -17.11 -5.80 9.71
C SER A 427 -17.57 -4.37 9.52
N ALA A 428 -18.82 -4.10 9.92
CA ALA A 428 -19.41 -2.76 9.91
C ALA A 428 -20.07 -2.47 11.26
N GLN A 429 -19.72 -1.33 11.84
CA GLN A 429 -20.16 -0.89 13.15
C GLN A 429 -20.85 0.47 13.02
N HIS A 430 -22.01 0.59 13.65
CA HIS A 430 -22.72 1.85 13.78
C HIS A 430 -22.70 2.31 15.24
N TYR A 431 -22.15 3.49 15.47
CA TYR A 431 -22.00 4.11 16.78
C TYR A 431 -23.10 5.13 16.98
N ALA A 432 -23.83 5.08 18.09
CA ALA A 432 -24.87 6.07 18.36
C ALA A 432 -25.00 6.43 19.84
N PRO A 433 -25.21 7.72 20.17
CA PRO A 433 -25.29 8.18 21.54
C PRO A 433 -26.34 7.46 22.37
N GLU A 434 -27.50 7.12 21.81
CA GLU A 434 -28.57 6.44 22.57
C GLU A 434 -28.12 5.11 23.19
N ARG A 435 -27.15 4.40 22.58
CA ARG A 435 -26.58 3.14 23.10
C ARG A 435 -25.31 3.33 23.95
N ALA A 436 -24.67 4.50 23.87
CA ALA A 436 -23.34 4.74 24.43
C ALA A 436 -23.35 5.12 25.92
N ALA A 437 -22.27 4.90 26.64
CA ALA A 437 -22.10 5.53 27.96
C ALA A 437 -21.73 7.03 27.81
N PHE A 438 -20.84 7.36 26.87
CA PHE A 438 -20.56 8.74 26.48
C PHE A 438 -21.60 9.27 25.50
N LYS A 439 -22.37 10.30 25.83
CA LYS A 439 -23.49 10.77 24.98
C LYS A 439 -23.17 11.96 24.07
N ASP A 440 -22.02 12.64 24.26
CA ASP A 440 -21.74 13.91 23.60
C ASP A 440 -21.05 13.77 22.24
N PHE A 441 -21.67 13.01 21.33
CA PHE A 441 -21.25 12.87 19.95
C PHE A 441 -22.47 12.76 19.00
N ALA A 442 -22.23 12.69 17.69
CA ALA A 442 -23.26 12.42 16.69
C ALA A 442 -23.03 11.03 16.07
N PRO A 443 -24.09 10.30 15.65
CA PRO A 443 -23.94 8.95 15.11
C PRO A 443 -22.98 8.85 13.93
N PHE A 444 -22.21 7.77 13.85
CA PHE A 444 -21.23 7.57 12.78
C PHE A 444 -21.00 6.08 12.48
N TRP A 445 -20.37 5.82 11.34
CA TRP A 445 -20.00 4.48 10.89
C TRP A 445 -18.49 4.28 10.93
N GLU A 446 -18.09 3.10 11.37
CA GLU A 446 -16.78 2.50 11.17
C GLU A 446 -16.92 1.28 10.27
N PHE A 447 -16.00 1.13 9.32
CA PHE A 447 -15.89 -0.05 8.49
C PHE A 447 -14.48 -0.62 8.58
N VAL A 448 -14.42 -1.90 8.97
CA VAL A 448 -13.18 -2.64 9.16
C VAL A 448 -12.98 -3.57 7.96
N SER A 449 -11.77 -3.59 7.37
CA SER A 449 -11.46 -4.59 6.34
C SER A 449 -10.00 -5.00 6.30
N GLY A 450 -9.78 -6.29 6.51
CA GLY A 450 -8.52 -7.02 6.35
C GLY A 450 -8.78 -8.51 6.63
N PRO A 451 -7.83 -9.41 6.39
CA PRO A 451 -6.49 -9.14 5.89
C PRO A 451 -6.39 -9.32 4.37
N LEU A 452 -5.33 -8.79 3.75
CA LEU A 452 -5.00 -8.99 2.34
C LEU A 452 -4.15 -10.24 2.07
N ALA A 453 -3.23 -10.56 2.97
CA ALA A 453 -2.41 -11.75 2.88
C ALA A 453 -1.85 -12.12 4.27
N ALA A 454 -2.74 -12.35 5.23
CA ALA A 454 -2.37 -12.67 6.60
C ALA A 454 -3.37 -13.67 7.21
N GLY A 455 -3.12 -14.13 8.43
CA GLY A 455 -3.99 -15.10 9.10
C GLY A 455 -5.27 -14.44 9.55
N SER A 456 -6.45 -15.02 9.32
CA SER A 456 -7.71 -14.45 9.84
C SER A 456 -7.96 -14.85 11.29
N PHE A 457 -8.60 -13.97 12.07
CA PHE A 457 -8.85 -14.14 13.50
C PHE A 457 -10.33 -13.97 13.88
N PRO A 458 -10.79 -14.57 15.00
CA PRO A 458 -12.14 -14.40 15.48
C PRO A 458 -12.48 -12.94 15.78
N ALA A 459 -13.77 -12.61 15.66
CA ALA A 459 -14.22 -11.25 15.87
C ALA A 459 -14.05 -10.82 17.33
N ASN A 460 -13.38 -9.68 17.57
CA ASN A 460 -13.19 -9.11 18.89
C ASN A 460 -14.50 -8.76 19.59
N ALA A 461 -14.47 -8.58 20.91
CA ALA A 461 -15.59 -7.99 21.64
C ALA A 461 -15.74 -6.50 21.30
N LEU A 462 -16.95 -5.96 21.48
CA LEU A 462 -17.21 -4.52 21.40
C LEU A 462 -17.15 -3.88 22.79
N ASP A 463 -16.64 -2.66 22.84
CA ASP A 463 -16.70 -1.78 24.01
C ASP A 463 -17.90 -0.82 23.91
N GLY A 464 -18.68 -0.73 25.00
CA GLY A 464 -19.90 0.06 25.10
C GLY A 464 -19.70 1.58 25.26
N THR A 465 -18.47 2.08 25.47
CA THR A 465 -18.20 3.51 25.72
C THR A 465 -18.87 4.42 24.69
N PHE A 466 -18.76 4.07 23.40
CA PHE A 466 -19.35 4.83 22.28
C PHE A 466 -20.58 4.15 21.65
N GLY A 467 -21.14 3.12 22.30
CA GLY A 467 -22.39 2.47 21.89
C GLY A 467 -22.38 1.84 20.49
N PRO A 468 -21.34 1.09 20.08
CA PRO A 468 -21.34 0.40 18.79
C PRO A 468 -22.44 -0.66 18.73
N ASP A 469 -23.03 -0.78 17.55
CA ASP A 469 -23.80 -1.93 17.11
C ASP A 469 -23.09 -2.58 15.92
N ARG A 470 -22.76 -3.87 16.01
CA ARG A 470 -22.11 -4.62 14.94
C ARG A 470 -23.17 -5.12 13.97
N VAL A 471 -23.44 -4.27 12.98
CA VAL A 471 -24.45 -4.52 11.94
C VAL A 471 -24.02 -5.66 11.01
N PHE A 472 -22.72 -5.85 10.81
CA PHE A 472 -22.18 -6.92 9.98
C PHE A 472 -20.81 -7.39 10.47
N VAL A 473 -20.53 -8.68 10.33
CA VAL A 473 -19.20 -9.27 10.54
C VAL A 473 -19.02 -10.55 9.73
N ARG A 474 -17.82 -10.72 9.17
CA ARG A 474 -17.35 -11.99 8.60
C ARG A 474 -15.95 -12.27 9.15
N ALA A 475 -15.89 -13.15 10.13
CA ALA A 475 -14.67 -13.62 10.78
C ALA A 475 -14.70 -15.15 10.94
N PRO A 476 -13.55 -15.83 11.01
CA PRO A 476 -13.50 -17.25 11.39
C PRO A 476 -13.82 -17.47 12.87
N ASP A 477 -14.06 -18.74 13.24
CA ASP A 477 -14.21 -19.16 14.64
C ASP A 477 -12.88 -19.59 15.29
N ARG A 478 -11.80 -19.63 14.51
CA ARG A 478 -10.45 -20.06 14.93
C ARG A 478 -9.43 -18.98 14.63
N GLU A 479 -8.39 -18.92 15.44
CA GLU A 479 -7.23 -18.05 15.24
C GLU A 479 -6.34 -18.51 14.08
N ASN A 480 -5.71 -17.53 13.43
CA ASN A 480 -4.72 -17.71 12.38
C ASN A 480 -5.16 -18.68 11.26
N VAL A 481 -6.37 -18.47 10.73
CA VAL A 481 -6.91 -19.26 9.60
C VAL A 481 -6.20 -18.89 8.30
N SER A 482 -5.79 -19.91 7.54
CA SER A 482 -5.03 -19.73 6.31
C SER A 482 -5.83 -19.03 5.21
N PRO A 483 -5.19 -18.23 4.33
CA PRO A 483 -5.83 -17.73 3.10
C PRO A 483 -6.29 -18.82 2.12
N MET A 484 -5.87 -20.08 2.31
CA MET A 484 -6.37 -21.24 1.56
C MET A 484 -7.66 -21.84 2.16
N GLU A 485 -7.97 -21.55 3.42
CA GLU A 485 -9.20 -21.98 4.10
C GLU A 485 -10.31 -20.93 3.97
N GLN A 486 -9.95 -19.65 3.90
CA GLN A 486 -10.91 -18.53 3.86
C GLN A 486 -10.44 -17.43 2.90
N PRO A 487 -11.36 -16.76 2.17
CA PRO A 487 -11.00 -15.61 1.35
C PRO A 487 -10.45 -14.45 2.20
N GLN A 488 -9.53 -13.71 1.60
CA GLN A 488 -9.03 -12.43 2.10
C GLN A 488 -10.08 -11.34 1.86
N PHE A 489 -10.01 -10.22 2.59
CA PHE A 489 -11.03 -9.17 2.55
C PHE A 489 -10.45 -7.81 2.17
N PHE A 490 -11.26 -7.01 1.49
CA PHE A 490 -10.97 -5.60 1.26
C PHE A 490 -12.28 -4.82 1.16
N GLY A 491 -12.20 -3.53 1.44
CA GLY A 491 -13.30 -2.61 1.32
C GLY A 491 -13.27 -1.84 0.00
N GLU A 492 -14.45 -1.45 -0.48
CA GLU A 492 -14.63 -0.57 -1.64
C GLU A 492 -15.53 0.59 -1.25
N VAL A 493 -15.17 1.79 -1.69
CA VAL A 493 -15.97 3.01 -1.56
C VAL A 493 -16.19 3.62 -2.93
N ASP A 494 -17.45 3.90 -3.26
CA ASP A 494 -17.85 4.73 -4.39
C ASP A 494 -18.56 5.99 -3.88
N ILE A 495 -18.14 7.16 -4.34
CA ILE A 495 -18.83 8.43 -4.14
C ILE A 495 -19.41 8.87 -5.48
N ASP A 496 -20.74 8.93 -5.55
CA ASP A 496 -21.43 9.33 -6.77
C ASP A 496 -21.24 10.84 -7.05
N GLY A 497 -20.89 11.16 -8.28
CA GLY A 497 -20.54 12.53 -8.68
C GLY A 497 -21.72 13.50 -8.70
N GLU A 498 -22.93 13.01 -8.92
CA GLU A 498 -24.14 13.82 -9.02
C GLU A 498 -24.78 14.02 -7.64
N SER A 499 -25.21 12.92 -7.02
CA SER A 499 -25.89 12.91 -5.71
C SER A 499 -24.95 13.21 -4.56
N GLY A 500 -23.67 12.82 -4.66
CA GLY A 500 -22.71 12.84 -3.55
C GLY A 500 -22.92 11.73 -2.51
N GLU A 501 -23.80 10.76 -2.77
CA GLU A 501 -23.95 9.58 -1.93
C GLU A 501 -22.65 8.77 -1.90
N LEU A 502 -22.30 8.26 -0.72
CA LEU A 502 -21.15 7.39 -0.53
C LEU A 502 -21.64 5.96 -0.26
N THR A 503 -21.26 5.04 -1.13
CA THR A 503 -21.55 3.60 -0.96
C THR A 503 -20.30 2.89 -0.49
N VAL A 504 -20.38 2.27 0.68
CA VAL A 504 -19.36 1.35 1.19
C VAL A 504 -19.77 -0.09 0.85
N ARG A 505 -18.81 -0.90 0.43
CA ARG A 505 -18.95 -2.35 0.23
C ARG A 505 -17.82 -3.09 0.93
N LEU A 506 -18.16 -4.14 1.66
CA LEU A 506 -17.18 -5.07 2.21
C LEU A 506 -17.11 -6.29 1.31
N ARG A 507 -15.94 -6.60 0.79
CA ARG A 507 -15.73 -7.64 -0.23
C ARG A 507 -14.86 -8.75 0.28
N ALA A 508 -15.13 -9.94 -0.23
CA ALA A 508 -14.24 -11.08 -0.15
C ALA A 508 -13.53 -11.29 -1.49
N GLN A 509 -12.27 -11.71 -1.42
CA GLN A 509 -11.55 -12.25 -2.58
C GLN A 509 -12.41 -13.34 -3.24
N GLY A 510 -12.47 -13.33 -4.57
CA GLY A 510 -13.43 -14.07 -5.38
C GLY A 510 -14.60 -13.23 -5.90
N GLY A 511 -14.62 -11.91 -5.61
CA GLY A 511 -15.56 -10.94 -6.17
C GLY A 511 -16.88 -10.75 -5.41
N THR A 512 -17.09 -11.46 -4.30
CA THR A 512 -18.33 -11.39 -3.53
C THR A 512 -18.43 -10.08 -2.74
N VAL A 513 -19.54 -9.37 -2.88
CA VAL A 513 -19.93 -8.29 -1.96
C VAL A 513 -20.68 -8.90 -0.78
N LEU A 514 -20.11 -8.85 0.41
CA LEU A 514 -20.68 -9.42 1.62
C LEU A 514 -21.67 -8.48 2.32
N PHE A 515 -21.41 -7.18 2.22
CA PHE A 515 -22.20 -6.14 2.86
C PHE A 515 -22.12 -4.85 2.04
N SER A 516 -23.19 -4.05 2.07
CA SER A 516 -23.19 -2.73 1.46
C SER A 516 -24.01 -1.73 2.28
N LYS A 517 -23.52 -0.49 2.36
CA LYS A 517 -24.19 0.63 3.04
C LYS A 517 -24.06 1.89 2.21
N VAL A 518 -25.20 2.55 1.95
CA VAL A 518 -25.24 3.89 1.35
C VAL A 518 -25.37 4.92 2.47
N LEU A 519 -24.53 5.95 2.42
CA LEU A 519 -24.48 7.08 3.34
C LEU A 519 -24.81 8.38 2.60
N GLN A 520 -25.47 9.30 3.31
CA GLN A 520 -26.08 10.49 2.72
C GLN A 520 -25.19 11.74 2.88
N PRO A 521 -24.90 12.54 1.86
CA PRO A 521 -24.01 13.69 2.02
C PRO A 521 -24.58 14.76 2.97
N GLY A 522 -23.71 15.58 3.55
CA GLY A 522 -24.12 16.79 4.27
C GLY A 522 -24.72 16.60 5.68
N ARG A 523 -24.68 15.41 6.26
CA ARG A 523 -25.14 15.16 7.64
C ARG A 523 -23.99 15.20 8.66
N THR A 524 -24.23 15.75 9.84
CA THR A 524 -23.33 15.73 11.02
C THR A 524 -23.46 14.42 11.84
N GLY A 525 -24.35 13.52 11.44
CA GLY A 525 -24.40 12.13 11.91
C GLY A 525 -25.18 11.26 10.92
N GLN A 526 -24.82 9.98 10.82
CA GLN A 526 -25.35 9.03 9.82
C GLN A 526 -26.08 7.87 10.45
#